data_AF-A0A931ZFC7-F1
#
_entry.id   AF-A0A931ZFC7-F1
#
_cell.length_a   1.000
_cell.length_b   1.000
_cell.length_c   1.000
_cell.angle_alpha   90.00
_cell.angle_beta   90.00
_cell.angle_gamma   90.00
#
_symmetry.space_group_name_H-M   'P 1'
#
loop_
_entity.id
_entity.type
_entity.pdbx_description
1 polymer ?
#
loop_
_entity_poly.entity_id
_entity_poly.type
_entity_poly.pdbx_seq_one_letter_code
_entity_poly.pdbx_strand_id
1 'polypeptide(L)' 'MPQTKSAKKALRQSRKRFLRNRVVKQNLRSALKKAAGENLPEVFSAIDKAAQKRIIPQNKAARLKSRLSQKLTQK' A
#
# COMPACT_ATOMS: atom_id res chain seq x y z
N MET A 1 -27.83 -7.16 4.02
CA MET A 1 -27.20 -8.31 4.72
C MET A 1 -26.91 -9.42 3.71
N PRO A 2 -25.93 -10.31 3.93
CA PRO A 2 -25.65 -11.40 3.00
C PRO A 2 -26.84 -12.37 2.95
N GLN A 3 -27.43 -12.54 1.76
CA GLN A 3 -28.61 -13.40 1.58
C GLN A 3 -28.24 -14.87 1.37
N THR A 4 -27.07 -15.15 0.81
CA THR A 4 -26.60 -16.51 0.54
C THR A 4 -25.47 -16.93 1.48
N LYS A 5 -25.30 -18.25 1.67
CA LYS A 5 -24.21 -18.83 2.47
C LYS A 5 -22.83 -18.40 1.94
N SER A 6 -22.67 -18.32 0.62
CA SER A 6 -21.45 -17.85 -0.05
C SER A 6 -21.18 -16.37 0.24
N ALA A 7 -22.21 -15.51 0.19
CA ALA A 7 -22.07 -14.09 0.53
C ALA A 7 -21.66 -13.88 2.00
N LYS A 8 -22.23 -14.66 2.95
CA LYS A 8 -21.84 -14.61 4.37
C LYS A 8 -20.36 -14.99 4.54
N LYS A 9 -19.86 -16.00 3.81
CA LYS A 9 -18.44 -16.39 3.80
C LYS A 9 -17.56 -15.29 3.20
N ALA A 10 -17.94 -14.72 2.05
CA ALA A 10 -17.21 -13.65 1.39
C ALA A 10 -17.07 -12.42 2.30
N LEU A 11 -18.12 -12.05 3.03
CA LEU A 11 -18.09 -10.94 3.99
C LEU A 11 -17.09 -11.19 5.13
N ARG A 12 -17.03 -12.41 5.70
CA ARG A 12 -16.03 -12.77 6.72
C ARG A 12 -14.60 -12.66 6.16
N GLN A 13 -14.37 -13.21 4.97
CA GLN A 13 -13.06 -13.16 4.31
C GLN A 13 -12.64 -11.73 3.97
N SER A 14 -13.57 -10.91 3.49
CA SER A 14 -13.35 -9.51 3.15
C SER A 14 -12.94 -8.71 4.38
N ARG A 15 -13.63 -8.87 5.52
CA ARG A 15 -13.25 -8.23 6.80
C ARG A 15 -11.82 -8.57 7.22
N LYS A 16 -11.44 -9.86 7.18
CA LYS A 16 -10.06 -10.29 7.50
C LYS A 16 -9.01 -9.71 6.54
N ARG A 17 -9.32 -9.65 5.23
CA ARG A 17 -8.44 -9.05 4.23
C ARG A 17 -8.33 -7.53 4.42
N PHE A 18 -9.43 -6.85 4.72
CA PHE A 18 -9.49 -5.42 4.96
C PHE A 18 -8.57 -5.01 6.12
N LEU A 19 -8.64 -5.69 7.26
CA LEU A 19 -7.81 -5.37 8.43
C LEU A 19 -6.32 -5.49 8.10
N ARG A 20 -5.89 -6.58 7.44
CA ARG A 20 -4.50 -6.77 7.02
C ARG A 20 -4.05 -5.68 6.03
N ASN A 21 -4.88 -5.39 5.04
CA ASN A 21 -4.56 -4.38 4.03
C ASN A 21 -4.54 -2.97 4.60
N ARG A 22 -5.36 -2.68 5.62
CA ARG A 22 -5.41 -1.39 6.31
C ARG A 22 -4.06 -1.06 6.96
N VAL A 23 -3.49 -2.02 7.69
CA VAL A 23 -2.18 -1.84 8.35
C VAL A 23 -1.09 -1.55 7.31
N VAL A 24 -1.02 -2.33 6.24
CA VAL A 24 -0.02 -2.10 5.18
C VAL A 24 -0.20 -0.73 4.51
N LYS A 25 -1.45 -0.33 4.23
CA LYS A 25 -1.73 1.00 3.65
C LYS A 25 -1.37 2.14 4.61
N GLN A 26 -1.58 1.97 5.90
CA GLN A 26 -1.22 2.97 6.90
C GLN A 26 0.29 3.11 7.01
N ASN A 27 1.02 1.99 7.09
CA ASN A 27 2.48 1.99 7.13
C ASN A 27 3.08 2.64 5.86
N LEU A 28 2.52 2.31 4.68
CA LEU A 28 2.92 2.95 3.42
C LEU A 28 2.71 4.47 3.46
N ARG A 29 1.58 4.94 3.97
CA ARG A 29 1.29 6.39 4.10
C ARG A 29 2.27 7.07 5.05
N SER A 30 2.58 6.45 6.19
CA SER A 30 3.54 6.97 7.15
C SER A 30 4.95 7.03 6.56
N ALA A 31 5.40 5.96 5.89
CA ALA A 31 6.70 5.92 5.22
C ALA A 31 6.82 7.01 4.13
N LEU A 32 5.77 7.21 3.32
CA LEU A 32 5.75 8.26 2.30
C LEU A 32 5.81 9.68 2.88
N LYS A 33 5.27 9.90 4.09
CA LYS A 33 5.37 11.21 4.77
C LYS A 33 6.79 11.47 5.29
N LYS A 34 7.45 10.43 5.80
CA LYS A 34 8.79 10.48 6.38
C LYS A 34 9.92 10.45 5.35
N ALA A 35 9.60 10.14 4.09
CA ALA A 35 10.56 10.03 2.98
C ALA A 35 11.42 11.28 2.71
N ALA A 36 11.07 12.44 3.28
CA ALA A 36 11.85 13.68 3.15
C ALA A 36 13.14 13.72 4.00
N GLY A 37 13.34 12.76 4.92
CA GLY A 37 14.53 12.71 5.79
C GLY A 37 14.93 11.32 6.31
N GLU A 38 14.34 10.24 5.81
CA GLU A 38 14.64 8.85 6.19
C GLU A 38 15.21 8.03 5.01
N ASN A 39 15.69 6.81 5.29
CA ASN A 39 16.23 5.84 4.33
C ASN A 39 15.29 5.60 3.13
N LEU A 40 15.57 6.26 2.00
CA LEU A 40 14.89 6.05 0.72
C LEU A 40 14.79 4.58 0.28
N PRO A 41 15.82 3.72 0.47
CA PRO A 41 15.72 2.31 0.09
C PRO A 41 14.61 1.57 0.83
N GLU A 42 14.35 1.91 2.09
CA GLU A 42 13.29 1.29 2.89
C GLU A 42 11.91 1.70 2.41
N VAL A 43 11.75 2.97 2.04
CA VAL A 43 10.50 3.50 1.46
C VAL A 43 10.21 2.81 0.13
N PHE A 44 11.21 2.66 -0.74
CA PHE A 44 11.06 1.92 -2.00
C PHE A 44 10.71 0.45 -1.77
N SER A 45 11.39 -0.22 -0.84
CA SER A 45 11.08 -1.61 -0.46
C SER A 45 9.64 -1.75 0.04
N ALA A 46 9.15 -0.80 0.83
CA ALA A 46 7.77 -0.80 1.33
C ALA A 46 6.74 -0.63 0.21
N ILE A 47 7.02 0.25 -0.77
CA ILE A 47 6.19 0.43 -1.96
C ILE A 47 6.11 -0.86 -2.78
N ASP A 48 7.26 -1.49 -3.03
CA ASP A 48 7.34 -2.68 -3.86
C ASP A 48 6.71 -3.90 -3.18
N LYS A 49 6.90 -4.07 -1.87
CA LYS A 49 6.20 -5.10 -1.07
C LYS A 49 4.68 -4.92 -1.09
N ALA A 50 4.19 -3.67 -1.06
CA ALA A 50 2.76 -3.40 -1.16
C ALA A 50 2.18 -3.72 -2.55
N ALA A 51 2.98 -3.51 -3.60
CA ALA A 51 2.62 -3.86 -4.98
C ALA A 51 2.63 -5.38 -5.21
N GLN A 52 3.65 -6.08 -4.70
CA GLN A 52 3.77 -7.54 -4.79
C GLN A 52 2.57 -8.23 -4.13
N LYS A 53 2.13 -7.72 -2.97
CA LYS A 53 0.93 -8.21 -2.25
C LYS A 53 -0.39 -7.79 -2.91
N ARG A 54 -0.36 -7.11 -4.06
CA ARG A 54 -1.52 -6.58 -4.80
C ARG A 54 -2.40 -5.64 -3.96
N ILE A 55 -1.84 -4.98 -2.94
CA ILE A 55 -2.57 -4.02 -2.09
C ILE A 55 -2.66 -2.66 -2.79
N ILE A 56 -1.64 -2.32 -3.58
CA ILE A 56 -1.64 -1.22 -4.55
C ILE A 56 -1.40 -1.77 -5.95
N PRO A 57 -1.97 -1.15 -7.00
CA PRO A 57 -1.64 -1.50 -8.39
C PRO A 57 -0.16 -1.21 -8.70
N GLN A 58 0.43 -2.00 -9.61
CA GLN A 58 1.82 -1.81 -10.05
C GLN A 58 2.06 -0.39 -10.61
N ASN A 59 1.14 0.12 -11.42
CA ASN A 59 1.21 1.48 -11.97
C ASN A 59 1.18 2.55 -10.87
N LYS A 60 0.47 2.30 -9.77
CA LYS A 60 0.46 3.20 -8.61
C LYS A 60 1.80 3.17 -7.89
N ALA A 61 2.42 2.00 -7.75
CA ALA A 61 3.75 1.87 -7.18
C ALA A 61 4.78 2.62 -8.03
N ALA A 62 4.82 2.38 -9.35
CA ALA A 62 5.70 3.09 -10.28
C ALA A 62 5.52 4.62 -10.21
N ARG A 63 4.28 5.11 -10.20
CA ARG A 63 3.98 6.54 -10.06
C ARG A 63 4.47 7.13 -8.73
N LEU A 64 4.34 6.38 -7.63
CA LEU A 64 4.85 6.83 -6.33
C LEU A 64 6.38 6.91 -6.34
N LYS A 65 7.06 5.93 -6.93
CA LYS A 65 8.52 5.94 -7.05
C LYS A 65 9.01 7.13 -7.88
N SER A 66 8.42 7.32 -9.06
CA SER A 66 8.73 8.45 -9.95
C SER A 66 8.54 9.81 -9.27
N ARG A 67 7.42 10.01 -8.55
CA ARG A 67 7.16 11.26 -7.82
C ARG A 67 8.16 11.51 -6.68
N LEU A 68 8.60 10.46 -5.98
CA LEU A 68 9.62 10.60 -4.94
C LEU A 68 10.97 11.00 -5.56
N SER A 69 11.37 10.35 -6.65
CA SER A 69 12.61 10.68 -7.36
C SER A 69 12.60 12.12 -7.88
N GLN A 70 11.50 12.58 -8.49
CA GLN A 70 11.38 13.97 -8.97
C GLN A 70 11.51 14.99 -7.84
N LYS A 71 10.92 14.73 -6.67
CA LYS A 71 11.04 15.61 -5.50
C LYS A 71 12.46 15.69 -4.93
N LEU A 72 13.26 14.64 -5.12
CA LEU A 72 14.67 14.65 -4.72
C LEU A 72 15.53 15.46 -5.71
N THR A 73 15.22 15.40 -7.00
CA THR A 73 15.98 16.12 -8.04
C THR A 73 15.65 17.61 -8.12
N GLN A 74 14.42 18.02 -7.78
CA GLN A 74 14.00 19.43 -7.77
C GLN A 74 14.41 20.20 -6.50
N LYS A 75 15.08 19.54 -5.56
CA LYS A 75 15.57 20.13 -4.31
C LYS A 75 17.07 20.31 -4.39
#